data_AF-A0A4Y3VSL4-F1
#
_entry.id   AF-A0A4Y3VSL4-F1
#
_cell.length_a   1.000
_cell.length_b   1.000
_cell.length_c   1.000
_cell.angle_alpha   90.00
_cell.angle_beta   90.00
_cell.angle_gamma   90.00
#
_symmetry.space_group_name_H-M   'P 1'
#
loop_
_entity.id
_entity.type
_entity.pdbx_description
1 polymer ?
#
loop_
_entity_poly.entity_id
_entity_poly.type
_entity_poly.pdbx_seq_one_letter_code
_entity_poly.pdbx_strand_id
1 'polypeptide(L)' 'MVEEPRLNDVRLGPDGSLEYFDGTGWVTYPDVPDDDGAPPNAVSRGDDVPSRDDGTS' A
#
# COMPACT_ATOMS: atom_id res chain seq x y z
N MET A 1 -15.02 2.55 -31.39
CA MET A 1 -13.80 3.37 -31.27
C MET A 1 -13.01 2.72 -30.15
N VAL A 2 -11.86 2.11 -30.45
CA VAL A 2 -10.97 1.60 -29.39
C VAL A 2 -10.08 2.78 -29.04
N GLU A 3 -10.24 3.33 -27.83
CA GLU A 3 -9.38 4.41 -27.36
C GLU A 3 -7.98 3.85 -27.15
N GLU A 4 -6.97 4.49 -27.75
CA GLU A 4 -5.58 4.12 -27.50
C GLU A 4 -5.23 4.41 -26.03
N PRO A 5 -4.52 3.51 -25.35
CA PRO A 5 -4.19 3.69 -23.94
C PRO A 5 -3.33 4.93 -23.75
N ARG A 6 -3.66 5.72 -22.73
CA ARG A 6 -2.93 6.95 -22.41
C ARG A 6 -1.78 6.64 -21.46
N LEU A 7 -0.75 7.47 -21.46
CA LEU A 7 0.32 7.36 -20.48
C LEU A 7 -0.26 7.39 -19.06
N ASN A 8 0.11 6.41 -18.23
CA ASN A 8 -0.44 6.15 -16.89
C ASN A 8 -1.91 5.69 -16.87
N ASP A 9 -2.48 5.21 -17.97
CA ASP A 9 -3.74 4.47 -17.90
C ASP A 9 -3.57 3.25 -17.01
N VAL A 10 -4.62 2.91 -16.27
CA VAL A 10 -4.63 1.80 -15.33
C VAL A 10 -5.68 0.78 -15.75
N ARG A 11 -5.33 -0.51 -15.72
CA ARG A 11 -6.26 -1.62 -15.97
C ARG A 11 -5.98 -2.81 -15.07
N LEU A 12 -6.89 -3.77 -15.08
CA LEU A 12 -6.67 -5.12 -14.55
C LEU A 12 -6.17 -6.03 -15.67
N GLY A 13 -5.07 -6.71 -15.42
CA GLY A 13 -4.52 -7.76 -16.26
C GLY A 13 -5.38 -9.03 -16.23
N PRO A 14 -5.13 -9.99 -17.15
CA PRO A 14 -5.88 -11.24 -17.25
C PRO A 14 -5.75 -12.13 -16.00
N ASP A 15 -4.67 -11.98 -15.25
CA ASP A 15 -4.38 -12.65 -13.99
C ASP A 15 -4.92 -11.91 -12.76
N GLY A 16 -5.53 -10.72 -12.95
CA GLY A 16 -6.08 -9.90 -11.89
C GLY A 16 -5.09 -8.89 -11.29
N SER A 17 -3.84 -8.85 -11.76
CA SER A 17 -2.88 -7.83 -11.32
C SER A 17 -3.21 -6.44 -11.85
N LEU A 18 -2.84 -5.42 -11.08
CA LEU A 18 -2.94 -4.03 -11.51
C LEU A 18 -1.81 -3.73 -12.51
N GLU A 19 -2.13 -3.17 -13.67
CA GLU A 19 -1.16 -2.77 -14.71
C GLU A 19 -1.31 -1.28 -15.04
N TYR A 20 -0.21 -0.61 -15.37
CA TYR A 20 -0.21 0.75 -15.91
C TYR A 20 0.44 0.81 -17.29
N PHE A 21 -0.01 1.72 -18.15
CA PHE A 21 0.60 1.95 -19.46
C PHE A 21 1.77 2.93 -19.36
N ASP A 22 3.00 2.47 -19.64
CA ASP A 22 4.21 3.29 -19.54
C ASP A 22 4.46 4.18 -20.79
N GLY A 23 3.60 4.07 -21.80
CA GLY A 23 3.77 4.73 -23.10
C GLY A 23 4.31 3.81 -24.19
N THR A 24 4.88 2.67 -23.83
CA THR A 24 5.32 1.62 -24.77
C THR A 24 4.55 0.33 -24.62
N GLY A 25 4.13 0.00 -23.40
CA GLY A 25 3.36 -1.19 -23.10
C GLY A 25 2.70 -1.14 -21.73
N TRP A 26 2.01 -2.23 -21.40
CA TRP A 26 1.43 -2.43 -20.07
C TRP A 26 2.47 -3.07 -19.16
N VAL A 27 2.66 -2.46 -18.00
CA VAL A 27 3.62 -2.89 -16.98
C VAL A 27 2.85 -3.18 -15.71
N THR A 28 3.10 -4.34 -15.11
CA THR A 28 2.50 -4.72 -13.82
C THR A 28 3.00 -3.77 -12.74
N TYR A 29 2.10 -3.31 -11.88
CA TYR A 29 2.50 -2.59 -10.67
C TYR A 29 3.45 -3.49 -9.86
N PRO A 30 4.64 -3.00 -9.50
CA PRO A 30 5.48 -3.74 -8.58
C PRO A 30 4.70 -3.93 -7.29
N ASP A 31 4.71 -5.16 -6.77
CA ASP A 31 4.22 -5.45 -5.43
C ASP A 31 4.96 -4.48 -4.49
N VAL A 32 4.26 -3.46 -4.02
CA VAL A 32 4.80 -2.64 -2.94
C VAL A 32 5.00 -3.63 -1.80
N PRO A 33 6.23 -3.79 -1.27
CA PRO A 33 6.40 -4.62 -0.09
C PRO A 33 5.35 -4.15 0.90
N ASP A 34 4.54 -5.07 1.41
CA ASP A 34 3.60 -4.81 2.50
C ASP A 34 4.40 -4.01 3.53
N ASP A 35 4.21 -2.69 3.51
CA ASP A 35 4.67 -1.80 4.56
C ASP A 35 4.00 -2.40 5.78
N ASP A 36 4.81 -2.97 6.69
CA ASP A 36 4.44 -3.76 7.88
C ASP A 36 3.59 -2.90 8.84
N GLY A 37 2.41 -2.47 8.36
CA GLY A 37 1.49 -1.51 8.97
C GLY A 37 1.98 -0.07 9.13
N ALA A 38 3.18 0.32 8.67
CA ALA A 38 3.75 1.63 9.01
C ALA A 38 3.78 2.57 7.80
N PRO A 39 2.83 3.53 7.65
CA PRO A 39 3.09 4.66 6.76
C PRO A 39 4.44 5.32 7.16
N PRO A 40 5.17 5.95 6.22
CA PRO A 40 6.53 6.50 6.44
C PRO A 40 6.63 7.60 7.51
N ASN A 41 5.52 7.90 8.19
CA ASN A 41 5.32 8.85 9.28
C ASN A 41 4.47 8.27 10.44
N ALA A 42 4.39 6.94 10.58
CA ALA A 42 3.79 6.28 11.73
C ALA A 42 4.59 6.58 13.00
N VAL A 43 4.25 7.68 13.68
CA VAL A 43 4.64 7.87 15.07
C VAL A 43 3.99 6.75 15.89
N SER A 44 4.76 5.75 16.29
CA SER A 44 4.32 4.80 17.29
C SER A 44 4.03 5.59 18.56
N ARG A 45 2.76 5.88 18.84
CA ARG A 45 2.30 6.29 20.16
C ARG A 45 2.41 5.05 21.07
N GLY A 46 3.64 4.66 21.36
CA GLY A 46 3.98 3.73 22.42
C GLY A 46 4.23 4.53 23.70
N ASP A 47 3.70 4.03 24.80
CA ASP A 47 3.97 4.44 26.17
C ASP A 47 3.15 5.63 26.74
N ASP A 48 1.87 5.39 27.00
CA ASP A 48 1.30 5.73 28.32
C ASP A 48 0.20 4.72 28.63
N VAL A 49 0.62 3.49 28.94
CA VAL A 49 -0.23 2.51 29.60
C VAL A 49 0.19 2.54 31.06
N PRO A 50 -0.60 3.11 32.00
CA PRO A 50 -0.29 2.97 33.41
C PRO A 50 -0.46 1.50 33.80
N SER A 51 0.64 0.74 33.78
CA SER A 51 0.71 -0.58 34.40
C SER A 51 0.60 -0.42 35.91
N ARG A 52 -0.63 -0.60 36.41
CA ARG A 52 -1.04 -1.31 37.62
C ARG A 52 -0.07 -1.30 38.81
N ASP A 53 -0.50 -0.72 39.93
CA ASP A 53 -0.10 -1.20 41.26
C ASP A 53 -1.34 -1.74 42.00
N ASP A 54 -1.44 -3.07 42.03
CA ASP A 54 -2.28 -3.83 42.95
C ASP A 54 -1.49 -3.92 44.27
N GLY A 55 -1.62 -2.88 45.09
CA GLY A 55 -0.96 -2.78 46.38
C GLY A 55 -1.92 -3.12 47.52
N THR A 56 -1.74 -4.29 48.11
CA THR A 56 -2.38 -4.70 49.37
C THR A 56 -1.83 -3.86 50.53
N SER A 57 -2.68 -3.23 51.34
CA SER A 57 -2.52 -3.04 52.81
C SER A 57 -3.75 -2.39 53.41
#